data_AF-A0A3M1JMM4-F1
#
_entry.id   AF-A0A3M1JMM4-F1
#
_cell.length_a   1.000
_cell.length_b   1.000
_cell.length_c   1.000
_cell.angle_alpha   90.00
_cell.angle_beta   90.00
_cell.angle_gamma   90.00
#
_symmetry.space_group_name_H-M   'P 1'
#
loop_
_entity.id
_entity.type
_entity.pdbx_description
1 polymer ?
#
loop_
_entity_poly.entity_id
_entity_poly.type
_entity_poly.pdbx_seq_one_letter_code
_entity_poly.pdbx_strand_id
1 'polypeptide(L)'
;VAQSECMLNRQRREKPIVNRMIKDGKRVVRERFFVDSDTCTGDHACIRLSGCPSLTIKPNPNPLKLDPVAYVDNSCVGCGHCGEVAHAAVLCPSFSRVELIFNPTWWDRFTATLRRTIIGWLQKRADKRRPRFIVEGATAEGARA
;
A
#
# COMPACT_ATOMS: atom_id res chain seq x y z
N VAL A 1 -3.26 10.08 -17.39
CA VAL A 1 -3.83 9.81 -18.74
C VAL A 1 -3.23 8.51 -19.28
N ALA A 2 -4.02 7.44 -19.28
CA ALA A 2 -3.64 6.19 -19.93
C ALA A 2 -3.56 6.42 -21.45
N GLN A 3 -2.36 6.43 -21.99
CA GLN A 3 -2.14 6.33 -23.43
C GLN A 3 -2.74 4.97 -23.85
N SER A 4 -3.41 4.88 -25.00
CA SER A 4 -4.04 3.65 -25.53
C SER A 4 -3.05 2.53 -25.87
N GLU A 5 -1.88 2.51 -25.22
CA GLU A 5 -0.82 1.55 -25.38
C GLU A 5 -1.05 0.31 -24.51
N CYS A 6 -0.58 -0.84 -25.00
CA CYS A 6 -0.55 -2.06 -24.20
C CYS A 6 0.44 -1.89 -23.03
N MET A 7 -0.05 -2.05 -21.80
CA MET A 7 0.77 -1.91 -20.59
C MET A 7 1.97 -2.87 -20.56
N LEU A 8 1.86 -4.05 -21.17
CA LEU A 8 2.99 -4.97 -21.29
C LEU A 8 4.11 -4.42 -22.17
N ASN A 9 3.78 -3.76 -23.28
CA ASN A 9 4.76 -3.15 -24.18
C ASN A 9 5.43 -1.96 -23.51
N ARG A 10 4.66 -1.12 -22.82
CA ARG A 10 5.19 -0.02 -22.01
C ARG A 10 6.18 -0.53 -20.96
N GLN A 11 5.80 -1.57 -20.22
CA GLN A 11 6.68 -2.19 -19.22
C GLN A 11 7.97 -2.72 -19.85
N ARG A 12 7.91 -3.39 -21.01
CA ARG A 12 9.11 -3.89 -21.72
C ARG A 12 10.05 -2.75 -22.11
N ARG A 13 9.53 -1.56 -22.44
CA ARG A 13 10.31 -0.37 -22.78
C ARG A 13 10.88 0.34 -21.55
N GLU A 14 10.06 0.59 -20.53
CA GLU A 14 10.43 1.42 -19.38
C GLU A 14 11.23 0.66 -18.32
N LYS A 15 10.87 -0.60 -18.03
CA LYS A 15 11.54 -1.42 -17.00
C LYS A 15 13.07 -1.52 -17.19
N PRO A 16 13.63 -1.77 -18.38
CA PRO A 16 15.09 -1.82 -18.55
C PRO A 16 15.75 -0.46 -18.34
N ILE A 17 15.11 0.64 -18.75
CA ILE A 17 15.62 2.01 -18.58
C ILE A 17 15.67 2.36 -17.08
N VAL A 18 14.58 2.10 -16.37
CA VAL A 18 14.46 2.30 -14.92
C VAL A 18 15.48 1.45 -14.18
N ASN A 19 15.62 0.17 -14.54
CA ASN A 19 16.61 -0.72 -13.93
C ASN A 19 18.04 -0.24 -14.17
N ARG A 20 18.36 0.32 -15.35
CA ARG A 20 19.68 0.91 -15.63
C ARG A 20 19.90 2.13 -14.74
N MET A 21 18.94 3.05 -14.65
CA MET A 21 19.03 4.22 -13.77
C MET A 21 19.25 3.84 -12.30
N ILE A 22 18.56 2.80 -11.82
CA ILE A 22 18.75 2.29 -10.45
C ILE A 22 20.17 1.75 -10.26
N LYS A 23 20.72 1.02 -11.24
CA LYS A 23 22.10 0.51 -11.20
C LYS A 23 23.13 1.64 -11.27
N ASP A 24 22.84 2.70 -12.02
CA ASP A 24 23.70 3.89 -12.16
C ASP A 24 23.68 4.79 -10.91
N GLY A 25 23.02 4.39 -9.82
CA GLY A 25 22.95 5.17 -8.58
C GLY A 25 22.03 6.39 -8.65
N LYS A 26 21.23 6.54 -9.72
CA LYS A 26 20.30 7.67 -9.87
C LYS A 26 19.11 7.48 -8.94
N ARG A 27 18.63 8.59 -8.35
CA ARG A 27 17.40 8.61 -7.54
C ARG A 27 16.21 8.35 -8.47
N VAL A 28 15.48 7.26 -8.21
CA VAL A 28 14.29 6.88 -8.98
C VAL A 28 13.12 6.75 -8.03
N VAL A 29 11.98 7.37 -8.37
CA VAL A 29 10.74 7.23 -7.63
C VAL A 29 9.78 6.39 -8.46
N ARG A 30 9.22 5.33 -7.85
CA ARG A 30 8.21 4.48 -8.47
C ARG A 30 6.95 4.50 -7.61
N GLU A 31 5.84 4.87 -8.22
CA GLU A 31 4.54 4.81 -7.54
C GLU A 31 4.07 3.37 -7.43
N ARG A 32 3.46 3.04 -6.28
CA ARG A 32 2.75 1.80 -6.06
C ARG A 32 1.47 2.10 -5.32
N PHE A 33 0.44 1.32 -5.62
CA PHE A 33 -0.82 1.38 -4.92
C PHE A 33 -0.89 0.24 -3.91
N PHE A 34 -1.51 0.49 -2.77
CA PHE A 34 -1.80 -0.54 -1.77
C PHE A 34 -3.21 -0.32 -1.21
N VAL A 35 -3.74 -1.39 -0.63
CA VAL A 35 -5.02 -1.40 0.06
C VAL A 35 -4.76 -1.73 1.53
N ASP A 36 -5.25 -0.90 2.44
CA ASP A 36 -5.19 -1.13 3.87
C ASP A 36 -6.22 -2.17 4.32
N SER A 37 -5.75 -3.27 4.93
CA SER A 37 -6.61 -4.35 5.41
C SER A 37 -7.47 -3.98 6.61
N ASP A 38 -7.02 -3.03 7.41
CA ASP A 38 -7.75 -2.63 8.62
C ASP A 38 -9.00 -1.83 8.22
N THR A 39 -8.87 -1.01 7.19
CA THR A 39 -9.90 -0.13 6.66
C THR A 39 -10.77 -0.77 5.56
N CYS A 40 -10.28 -1.81 4.88
CA CYS A 40 -11.04 -2.50 3.82
C CYS A 40 -12.30 -3.17 4.38
N THR A 41 -13.43 -2.91 3.72
CA THR A 41 -14.77 -3.40 4.08
C THR A 41 -15.18 -4.66 3.34
N GLY A 42 -14.49 -5.05 2.26
CA GLY A 42 -14.78 -6.27 1.50
C GLY A 42 -15.81 -6.14 0.38
N ASP A 43 -16.17 -4.90 -0.02
CA ASP A 43 -17.09 -4.62 -1.13
C ASP A 43 -16.51 -4.91 -2.52
N HIS A 44 -15.17 -4.93 -2.61
CA HIS A 44 -14.36 -5.25 -3.81
C HIS A 44 -14.76 -4.47 -5.08
N ALA A 45 -15.47 -3.35 -4.96
CA ALA A 45 -15.87 -2.52 -6.08
C ALA A 45 -14.65 -1.99 -6.86
N CYS A 46 -13.53 -1.77 -6.17
CA CYS A 46 -12.25 -1.37 -6.75
C CYS A 46 -11.72 -2.38 -7.78
N ILE A 47 -11.91 -3.69 -7.58
CA ILE A 47 -11.52 -4.74 -8.54
C ILE A 47 -12.42 -4.66 -9.76
N ARG A 48 -13.73 -4.63 -9.54
CA ARG A 48 -14.74 -4.66 -10.60
C ARG A 48 -14.67 -3.43 -11.52
N LEU A 49 -14.41 -2.25 -10.95
CA LEU A 49 -14.40 -0.99 -11.70
C LEU A 49 -13.07 -0.69 -12.38
N SER A 50 -11.95 -1.18 -11.83
CA SER A 50 -10.63 -0.92 -12.43
C SER A 50 -10.22 -1.95 -13.47
N GLY A 51 -10.66 -3.20 -13.35
CA GLY A 51 -10.21 -4.29 -14.22
C GLY A 51 -8.69 -4.52 -14.16
N CYS A 52 -8.03 -4.09 -13.07
CA CYS A 52 -6.58 -4.18 -12.95
C CYS A 52 -6.14 -5.63 -12.73
N PRO A 53 -5.29 -6.23 -13.60
CA PRO A 53 -4.86 -7.62 -13.45
C PRO A 53 -3.99 -7.85 -12.20
N SER A 54 -3.43 -6.78 -11.65
CA SER A 54 -2.58 -6.80 -10.45
C SER A 54 -3.37 -6.59 -9.14
N LEU A 55 -4.68 -6.31 -9.20
CA LEU A 55 -5.53 -6.12 -8.04
C LEU A 55 -6.36 -7.39 -7.81
N THR A 56 -6.04 -8.11 -6.73
CA THR A 56 -6.60 -9.42 -6.40
C THR A 56 -7.16 -9.41 -4.98
N ILE A 57 -7.53 -10.59 -4.45
CA ILE A 57 -8.11 -10.78 -3.13
C ILE A 57 -7.17 -11.66 -2.30
N LYS A 58 -7.04 -11.35 -1.01
CA LYS A 58 -6.27 -12.12 -0.02
C LYS A 58 -7.15 -12.41 1.21
N PRO A 59 -6.97 -13.55 1.91
CA PRO A 59 -7.61 -13.75 3.21
C PRO A 59 -7.31 -12.61 4.18
N ASN A 60 -8.30 -12.27 5.00
CA ASN A 60 -8.20 -11.20 5.97
C ASN A 60 -7.18 -11.56 7.07
N PRO A 61 -6.24 -10.67 7.44
CA PRO A 61 -5.36 -10.92 8.58
C PRO A 61 -6.09 -10.91 9.92
N ASN A 62 -7.27 -10.27 10.01
CA ASN A 62 -8.08 -10.27 11.22
C ASN A 62 -9.05 -11.48 11.21
N PRO A 63 -8.91 -12.44 12.13
CA PRO A 63 -9.75 -13.64 12.17
C PRO A 63 -11.23 -13.35 12.49
N LEU A 64 -11.54 -12.16 13.03
CA LEU A 64 -12.92 -11.74 13.29
C LEU A 64 -13.65 -11.25 12.03
N LYS A 65 -12.92 -10.92 10.96
CA LYS A 65 -13.49 -10.48 9.69
C LYS A 65 -13.54 -11.67 8.71
N LEU A 66 -14.74 -12.03 8.29
CA LEU A 66 -14.95 -13.13 7.33
C LEU A 66 -14.66 -12.68 5.89
N ASP A 67 -14.95 -11.42 5.58
CA ASP A 67 -14.75 -10.90 4.23
C ASP A 67 -13.26 -10.77 3.90
N PRO A 68 -12.84 -11.28 2.72
CA PRO A 68 -11.47 -11.19 2.32
C PRO A 68 -11.14 -9.75 1.88
N VAL A 69 -9.85 -9.43 1.86
CA VAL A 69 -9.36 -8.07 1.65
C VAL A 69 -8.80 -7.94 0.24
N ALA A 70 -9.07 -6.81 -0.42
CA ALA A 70 -8.44 -6.49 -1.69
C ALA A 70 -6.92 -6.28 -1.50
N TYR A 71 -6.11 -6.80 -2.41
CA TYR A 71 -4.66 -6.82 -2.32
C TYR A 71 -4.04 -6.48 -3.67
N VAL A 72 -3.06 -5.59 -3.65
CA VAL A 72 -2.26 -5.25 -4.84
C VAL A 72 -1.03 -6.14 -4.88
N ASP A 73 -0.96 -6.98 -5.91
CA ASP A 73 0.14 -7.91 -6.10
C ASP A 73 1.49 -7.22 -6.41
N ASN A 74 2.55 -8.03 -6.49
CA ASN A 74 3.87 -7.53 -6.84
C ASN A 74 4.10 -7.33 -8.35
N SER A 75 3.15 -7.74 -9.18
CA SER A 75 3.18 -7.47 -10.62
C SER A 75 2.72 -6.05 -10.95
N CYS A 76 2.12 -5.34 -9.99
CA CYS A 76 1.70 -3.95 -10.13
C CYS A 76 2.82 -3.05 -10.67
N VAL A 77 2.52 -2.41 -11.80
CA VAL A 77 3.45 -1.54 -12.52
C VAL A 77 3.22 -0.06 -12.30
N GLY A 78 2.22 0.30 -11.47
CA GLY A 78 1.93 1.68 -11.11
C GLY A 78 1.30 2.49 -12.24
N CYS A 79 0.42 1.89 -13.06
CA CYS A 79 -0.24 2.60 -14.17
C CYS A 79 -1.23 3.70 -13.74
N GLY A 80 -1.55 3.81 -12.45
CA GLY A 80 -2.41 4.87 -11.90
C GLY A 80 -3.92 4.61 -12.02
N HIS A 81 -4.35 3.76 -12.94
CA HIS A 81 -5.76 3.60 -13.29
C HIS A 81 -6.66 3.19 -12.11
N CYS A 82 -6.27 2.16 -11.35
CA CYS A 82 -7.04 1.73 -10.18
C CYS A 82 -7.09 2.80 -9.07
N GLY A 83 -6.05 3.63 -8.95
CA GLY A 83 -6.03 4.75 -8.02
C GLY A 83 -6.96 5.88 -8.44
N GLU A 84 -6.93 6.26 -9.73
CA GLU A 84 -7.84 7.27 -10.29
C GLU A 84 -9.30 6.84 -10.11
N VAL A 85 -9.64 5.59 -10.44
CA VAL A 85 -10.99 5.05 -10.27
C VAL A 85 -11.41 4.98 -8.80
N ALA A 86 -10.53 4.51 -7.92
CA ALA A 86 -10.85 4.38 -6.49
C ALA A 86 -11.07 5.75 -5.81
N HIS A 87 -10.27 6.76 -6.16
CA HIS A 87 -10.40 8.11 -5.60
C HIS A 87 -11.56 8.89 -6.24
N ALA A 88 -11.75 8.80 -7.56
CA ALA A 88 -12.83 9.50 -8.26
C ALA A 88 -14.21 9.00 -7.82
N ALA A 89 -14.34 7.71 -7.52
CA ALA A 89 -15.60 7.13 -7.08
C ALA A 89 -15.81 7.19 -5.55
N VAL A 90 -14.86 7.75 -4.79
CA VAL A 90 -14.92 7.85 -3.31
C VAL A 90 -15.24 6.50 -2.65
N LEU A 91 -14.84 5.39 -3.29
CA LEU A 91 -15.40 4.07 -2.97
C LEU A 91 -14.83 3.50 -1.69
N CYS A 92 -13.54 3.73 -1.42
CA CYS A 92 -12.88 3.03 -0.33
C CYS A 92 -11.77 3.88 0.30
N PRO A 93 -11.88 4.25 1.60
CA PRO A 93 -10.81 4.94 2.32
C PRO A 93 -9.55 4.08 2.50
N SER A 94 -9.61 2.79 2.15
CA SER A 94 -8.49 1.85 2.24
C SER A 94 -7.46 2.02 1.12
N PHE A 95 -7.79 2.68 0.01
CA PHE A 95 -6.91 2.75 -1.15
C PHE A 95 -5.89 3.89 -1.00
N SER A 96 -4.60 3.58 -1.10
CA SER A 96 -3.53 4.55 -0.86
C SER A 96 -2.41 4.43 -1.89
N ARG A 97 -1.89 5.58 -2.33
CA ARG A 97 -0.71 5.68 -3.19
C ARG A 97 0.54 5.85 -2.32
N VAL A 98 1.54 5.02 -2.56
CA VAL A 98 2.85 5.08 -1.91
C VAL A 98 3.95 5.24 -2.96
N GLU A 99 5.00 5.95 -2.58
CA GLU A 99 6.16 6.19 -3.44
C GLU A 99 7.34 5.34 -2.96
N LEU A 100 7.83 4.45 -3.82
CA LEU A 100 9.05 3.67 -3.60
C LEU A 100 10.24 4.44 -4.16
N ILE A 101 11.13 4.87 -3.29
CA ILE A 101 12.35 5.60 -3.65
C ILE A 101 13.52 4.61 -3.72
N PHE A 102 14.14 4.51 -4.88
CA PHE A 102 15.40 3.79 -5.11
C PHE A 102 16.56 4.80 -5.12
N ASN A 103 17.69 4.43 -4.52
CA ASN A 103 18.85 5.31 -4.29
C ASN A 103 18.47 6.63 -3.57
N PRO A 104 18.02 6.56 -2.30
CA PRO A 104 17.58 7.74 -1.57
C PRO A 104 18.75 8.70 -1.30
N THR A 105 18.48 10.00 -1.40
CA THR A 105 19.45 11.03 -1.02
C THR A 105 19.58 11.14 0.50
N TRP A 106 20.62 11.82 0.97
CA TRP A 106 20.78 12.08 2.40
C TRP A 106 19.60 12.87 2.99
N TRP A 107 19.03 13.80 2.20
CA TRP A 107 17.81 14.54 2.54
C TRP A 107 16.56 13.65 2.64
N ASP A 108 16.38 12.70 1.71
CA ASP A 108 15.27 11.74 1.79
C ASP A 108 15.36 10.91 3.09
N ARG A 109 16.57 10.50 3.48
CA ARG A 109 16.80 9.75 4.73
C ARG A 109 16.55 10.61 5.96
N PHE A 110 17.05 11.85 5.98
CA PHE A 110 16.85 12.77 7.10
C PHE A 110 15.36 13.07 7.33
N THR A 111 14.63 13.41 6.27
CA THR A 111 13.20 13.69 6.36
C THR A 111 12.38 12.47 6.77
N ALA A 112 12.74 11.27 6.29
CA ALA A 112 12.11 10.02 6.72
C ALA A 112 12.30 9.76 8.23
N THR A 113 13.51 9.97 8.75
CA THR A 113 13.81 9.81 10.19
C THR A 113 13.05 10.83 11.04
N LEU A 114 13.01 12.09 10.63
CA LEU A 114 12.25 13.12 11.32
C LEU A 114 10.75 12.80 11.34
N ARG A 115 10.17 12.40 10.20
CA ARG A 115 8.76 11.99 10.13
C ARG A 115 8.47 10.82 11.07
N ARG A 116 9.31 9.78 11.07
CA ARG A 116 9.13 8.60 11.92
C ARG A 116 9.20 8.94 13.41
N THR A 117 10.12 9.81 13.81
CA THR A 117 10.26 10.22 15.21
C THR A 117 9.06 11.04 15.69
N ILE A 118 8.58 12.00 14.90
CA ILE A 118 7.40 12.81 15.22
C ILE A 118 6.14 11.93 15.27
N ILE A 119 5.91 11.10 14.26
CA ILE A 119 4.74 10.19 14.22
C ILE A 119 4.76 9.25 15.43
N GLY A 120 5.91 8.65 15.74
CA GLY A 120 6.04 7.77 16.89
C GLY A 120 5.80 8.47 18.23
N TRP A 121 6.22 9.73 18.38
CA TRP A 121 5.93 10.54 19.57
C TRP A 121 4.43 10.83 19.71
N LEU A 122 3.77 11.21 18.61
CA LEU A 122 2.32 11.47 18.58
C LEU A 122 1.51 10.20 18.88
N GLN A 123 1.88 9.06 18.28
CA GLN A 123 1.24 7.76 18.52
C GLN A 123 1.34 7.37 19.99
N LYS A 124 2.53 7.45 20.61
CA LYS A 124 2.71 7.16 22.04
C LYS A 124 1.86 8.07 22.94
N ARG A 125 1.74 9.35 22.59
CA ARG A 125 0.90 10.31 23.33
C ARG A 125 -0.58 9.97 23.20
N ALA A 126 -1.03 9.60 22.00
CA ALA A 126 -2.41 9.19 21.73
C ALA A 126 -2.75 7.88 22.46
N ASP A 127 -1.87 6.89 22.40
CA ASP A 127 -2.03 5.59 23.07
C ASP A 127 -2.13 5.73 24.59
N LYS A 128 -1.37 6.65 25.20
CA LYS A 128 -1.48 6.95 26.64
C LYS A 128 -2.88 7.47 27.03
N ARG A 129 -3.61 8.08 26.09
CA ARG A 129 -4.98 8.58 26.32
C ARG A 129 -6.07 7.58 25.90
N ARG A 130 -5.72 6.48 25.23
CA ARG A 130 -6.70 5.47 24.82
C ARG A 130 -7.14 4.66 26.04
N PRO A 131 -8.44 4.52 26.32
CA PRO A 131 -8.92 3.60 27.33
C PRO A 131 -8.52 2.17 26.90
N ARG A 132 -7.76 1.48 27.75
CA ARG A 132 -7.42 0.08 27.53
C ARG A 132 -8.62 -0.76 27.97
N PHE A 133 -9.38 -1.27 27.01
CA PHE A 133 -10.35 -2.31 27.29
C PHE A 133 -9.59 -3.60 27.56
N ILE A 134 -9.67 -4.09 28.78
CA ILE A 134 -9.24 -5.45 29.12
C ILE A 134 -10.31 -6.37 28.52
N VAL A 135 -9.95 -7.14 27.51
CA VAL A 135 -10.80 -8.24 27.04
C VAL A 135 -10.56 -9.40 28.01
N GLU A 136 -11.39 -9.51 29.04
CA GLU A 136 -11.50 -10.73 29.85
C GLU A 136 -12.00 -11.86 28.92
N GLY A 137 -11.08 -12.66 28.40
CA GLY A 137 -11.46 -13.86 27.61
C GLY A 137 -10.49 -14.32 26.52
N ALA A 138 -9.44 -13.57 26.18
CA ALA A 138 -8.41 -14.10 25.28
C ALA A 138 -7.45 -15.02 26.06
N THR A 139 -7.81 -16.31 26.14
CA THR A 139 -6.94 -17.35 26.70
C THR A 139 -5.59 -17.32 26.00
N ALA A 140 -4.54 -17.25 26.82
CA ALA A 140 -3.16 -17.24 26.42
C ALA A 140 -2.71 -18.62 25.92
N GLU A 141 -3.03 -18.98 24.69
CA GLU A 141 -2.44 -20.12 23.99
C GLU A 141 -1.94 -19.67 22.62
N GLY A 142 -0.62 -19.50 22.48
CA GLY A 142 0.00 -19.13 21.20
C GLY A 142 1.34 -18.40 21.28
N ALA A 143 1.87 -18.12 22.47
CA ALA A 143 3.19 -17.48 22.65
C ALA A 143 4.35 -18.48 22.89
N ARG A 144 4.19 -19.76 22.49
CA ARG A 144 5.26 -20.77 22.57
C ARG A 144 5.20 -21.75 21.39
N ALA A 145 6.00 -21.46 20.36
CA ALA A 145 6.75 -22.41 19.54
C ALA A 145 7.74 -21.62 18.66
#